data_AF-A0A8K0G3Y5-F1
#
_entry.id   AF-A0A8K0G3Y5-F1
#
_cell.length_a   1.000
_cell.length_b   1.000
_cell.length_c   1.000
_cell.angle_alpha   90.00
_cell.angle_beta   90.00
_cell.angle_gamma   90.00
#
_symmetry.space_group_name_H-M   'P 1'
#
loop_
_entity.id
_entity.type
_entity.pdbx_description
1 polymer ?
#
loop_
_entity_poly.entity_id
_entity_poly.type
_entity_poly.pdbx_seq_one_letter_code
_entity_poly.pdbx_strand_id
1 'polypeptide(L)'
;MPETTEIRELTRKRGGVNHKLTNFVKHVVPIYNTFKINPSLDDEVSSELQNRLDKLEIIYNEFEGIQLEIESLSPDDVLEGHYEERDEFTDKYNKYYAITKKMLNANVGDQILNNKSRSRSCSSSTIESRILETVGQYLNNLQQRHKWKNPKQPITIGTLVLLKSEPLPPAHWLVGKVVPLHPGTDDITRVVSVKTNKDQLRNASKRHPFVQATQIFEIDDIWNR
;
A
#
# COMPACT_ATOMS: atom_id res chain seq x y z
N MET A 1 -0.58 -11.50 -44.93
CA MET A 1 -0.11 -10.36 -45.76
C MET A 1 1.23 -9.89 -45.21
N PRO A 2 2.15 -9.32 -46.00
CA PRO A 2 3.38 -8.76 -45.45
C PRO A 2 3.04 -7.64 -44.45
N GLU A 3 3.72 -7.64 -43.31
CA GLU A 3 3.68 -6.56 -42.32
C GLU A 3 3.95 -5.22 -43.03
N THR A 4 3.09 -4.22 -42.80
CA THR A 4 3.21 -2.93 -43.49
C THR A 4 4.52 -2.24 -43.07
N THR A 5 5.15 -1.53 -44.01
CA THR A 5 6.40 -0.79 -43.75
C THR A 5 6.24 0.17 -42.55
N GLU A 6 5.05 0.71 -42.37
CA GLU A 6 4.67 1.62 -41.28
C GLU A 6 4.70 0.94 -39.91
N ILE A 7 4.11 -0.26 -39.77
CA ILE A 7 4.18 -1.05 -38.52
C ILE A 7 5.64 -1.36 -38.16
N ARG A 8 6.47 -1.71 -39.14
CA ARG A 8 7.90 -1.98 -38.88
C ARG A 8 8.66 -0.76 -38.37
N GLU A 9 8.37 0.42 -38.90
CA GLU A 9 8.95 1.67 -38.41
C GLU A 9 8.48 2.01 -36.99
N LEU A 10 7.20 1.82 -36.70
CA LEU A 10 6.64 2.04 -35.36
C LEU A 10 7.20 1.06 -34.34
N THR A 11 7.31 -0.23 -34.67
CA THR A 11 7.94 -1.25 -33.84
C THR A 11 9.40 -0.89 -33.52
N ARG A 12 10.14 -0.35 -34.50
CA ARG A 12 11.49 0.16 -34.27
C ARG A 12 11.49 1.37 -33.31
N LYS A 13 10.58 2.33 -33.48
CA LYS A 13 10.45 3.49 -32.58
C LYS A 13 10.10 3.04 -31.16
N ARG A 14 9.16 2.12 -30.99
CA ARG A 14 8.77 1.48 -29.72
C ARG A 14 9.98 0.82 -29.05
N GLY A 15 10.77 0.07 -29.79
CA GLY A 15 12.03 -0.51 -29.31
C GLY A 15 13.01 0.55 -28.77
N GLY A 16 13.06 1.72 -29.40
CA GLY A 16 13.79 2.89 -28.90
C GLY A 16 13.28 3.39 -27.55
N VAL A 17 11.96 3.50 -27.37
CA VAL A 17 11.34 3.89 -26.09
C VAL A 17 11.59 2.85 -25.00
N ASN A 18 11.48 1.55 -25.33
CA ASN A 18 11.81 0.44 -24.43
C ASN A 18 13.27 0.49 -23.95
N HIS A 19 14.19 0.89 -24.83
CA HIS A 19 15.59 1.10 -24.48
C HIS A 19 15.77 2.28 -23.51
N LYS A 20 15.05 3.40 -23.71
CA LYS A 20 15.08 4.54 -22.76
C LYS A 20 14.62 4.12 -21.36
N LEU A 21 13.50 3.38 -21.26
CA LEU A 21 13.03 2.82 -19.99
C LEU A 21 14.08 1.89 -19.37
N THR A 22 14.69 1.01 -20.17
CA THR A 22 15.72 0.08 -19.68
C THR A 22 16.96 0.82 -19.14
N ASN A 23 17.36 1.92 -19.76
CA ASN A 23 18.47 2.75 -19.26
C ASN A 23 18.13 3.43 -17.93
N PHE A 24 16.89 3.89 -17.74
CA PHE A 24 16.42 4.37 -16.45
C PHE A 24 16.51 3.26 -15.38
N VAL A 25 16.00 2.07 -15.69
CA VAL A 25 16.06 0.90 -14.78
C VAL A 25 17.49 0.56 -14.37
N LYS A 26 18.43 0.54 -15.32
CA LYS A 26 19.86 0.29 -15.03
C LYS A 26 20.46 1.29 -14.04
N HIS A 27 19.97 2.52 -14.06
CA HIS A 27 20.42 3.56 -13.12
C HIS A 27 19.76 3.42 -11.73
N VAL A 28 18.46 3.10 -11.70
CA VAL A 28 17.68 3.01 -10.45
C VAL A 28 18.04 1.77 -9.61
N VAL A 29 18.28 0.62 -10.24
CA VAL A 29 18.49 -0.66 -9.51
C VAL A 29 19.66 -0.59 -8.51
N PRO A 30 20.87 -0.12 -8.88
CA PRO A 30 21.98 0.01 -7.93
C PRO A 30 21.65 0.95 -6.77
N ILE A 31 21.03 2.09 -7.06
CA ILE A 31 20.61 3.09 -6.06
C ILE A 31 19.58 2.50 -5.10
N TYR A 32 18.63 1.73 -5.62
CA TYR A 32 17.64 1.06 -4.79
C TYR A 32 18.26 -0.01 -3.88
N ASN A 33 19.23 -0.77 -4.38
CA ASN A 33 19.93 -1.78 -3.60
C ASN A 33 20.72 -1.16 -2.45
N THR A 34 21.39 -0.02 -2.68
CA THR A 34 22.08 0.72 -1.61
C THR A 34 21.10 1.35 -0.64
N PHE A 35 20.02 1.96 -1.14
CA PHE A 35 18.96 2.56 -0.33
C PHE A 35 18.25 1.55 0.58
N LYS A 36 18.09 0.31 0.14
CA LYS A 36 17.49 -0.77 0.95
C LYS A 36 18.34 -1.10 2.19
N ILE A 37 19.66 -0.91 2.10
CA ILE A 37 20.59 -1.16 3.20
C ILE A 37 20.66 0.08 4.10
N ASN A 38 20.84 1.26 3.51
CA ASN A 38 20.93 2.54 4.20
C ASN A 38 19.88 3.49 3.62
N PRO A 39 18.78 3.79 4.34
CA PRO A 39 17.68 4.63 3.87
C PRO A 39 18.02 6.13 3.75
N SER A 40 19.23 6.49 3.34
CA SER A 40 19.69 7.86 3.14
C SER A 40 20.19 7.99 1.71
N LEU A 41 19.64 8.93 0.95
CA LEU A 41 20.20 9.32 -0.33
C LEU A 41 20.86 10.69 -0.21
N ASP A 42 21.90 10.86 -1.01
CA ASP A 42 22.54 12.15 -1.20
C ASP A 42 21.61 13.12 -1.97
N ASP A 43 21.75 14.42 -1.71
CA ASP A 43 20.88 15.45 -2.29
C ASP A 43 21.12 15.57 -3.81
N GLU A 44 22.36 15.39 -4.28
CA GLU A 44 22.70 15.41 -5.71
C GLU A 44 22.06 14.21 -6.44
N VAL A 45 22.18 13.02 -5.84
CA VAL A 45 21.55 11.80 -6.36
C VAL A 45 20.02 11.93 -6.39
N SER A 46 19.44 12.58 -5.38
CA SER A 46 17.99 12.82 -5.30
C SER A 46 17.52 13.77 -6.41
N SER A 47 18.26 14.84 -6.67
CA SER A 47 17.97 15.79 -7.74
C SER A 47 18.06 15.13 -9.13
N GLU A 48 19.14 14.38 -9.41
CA GLU A 48 19.29 13.64 -10.66
C GLU A 48 18.20 12.58 -10.84
N LEU A 49 17.83 11.87 -9.77
CA LEU A 49 16.79 10.86 -9.79
C LEU A 49 15.40 11.48 -10.06
N GLN A 50 15.11 12.67 -9.51
CA GLN A 50 13.90 13.44 -9.83
C GLN A 50 13.88 13.87 -11.30
N ASN A 51 14.98 14.44 -11.83
CA ASN A 51 15.07 14.81 -13.24
C ASN A 51 14.85 13.62 -14.19
N ARG A 52 15.30 12.43 -13.79
CA ARG A 52 15.07 11.19 -14.54
C ARG A 52 13.64 10.67 -14.40
N LEU A 53 13.02 10.87 -13.24
CA LEU A 53 11.61 10.53 -13.02
C LEU A 53 10.70 11.36 -13.93
N ASP A 54 10.98 12.65 -14.09
CA ASP A 54 10.20 13.53 -14.98
C ASP A 54 10.35 13.09 -16.45
N LYS A 55 11.57 12.69 -16.86
CA LYS A 55 11.80 12.09 -18.19
C LYS A 55 11.07 10.76 -18.38
N LEU A 56 10.81 10.01 -17.30
CA LEU A 56 10.12 8.72 -17.35
C LEU A 56 8.66 8.88 -17.76
N GLU A 57 7.99 9.93 -17.27
CA GLU A 57 6.60 10.24 -17.64
C GLU A 57 6.49 10.57 -19.13
N ILE A 58 7.45 11.33 -19.67
CA ILE A 58 7.54 11.61 -21.11
C ILE A 58 7.70 10.31 -21.92
N ILE A 59 8.60 9.42 -21.48
CA ILE A 59 8.83 8.10 -22.11
C ILE A 59 7.55 7.26 -22.14
N TYR A 60 6.76 7.27 -21.06
CA TYR A 60 5.50 6.53 -21.01
C TYR A 60 4.48 7.06 -22.02
N ASN A 61 4.33 8.39 -22.11
CA ASN A 61 3.42 9.01 -23.08
C ASN A 61 3.87 8.77 -24.53
N GLU A 62 5.17 8.79 -24.82
CA GLU A 62 5.72 8.41 -26.13
C GLU A 62 5.39 6.96 -26.48
N PHE A 63 5.51 6.04 -25.51
CA PHE A 63 5.18 4.62 -25.71
C PHE A 63 3.69 4.45 -26.04
N GLU A 64 2.81 5.03 -25.23
CA GLU A 64 1.35 4.93 -25.40
C GLU A 64 0.91 5.44 -26.77
N GLY A 65 1.48 6.56 -27.24
CA GLY A 65 1.19 7.08 -28.57
C GLY A 65 1.57 6.10 -29.69
N ILE A 66 2.79 5.53 -29.63
CA ILE A 66 3.26 4.56 -30.64
C ILE A 66 2.44 3.26 -30.57
N GLN A 67 2.13 2.80 -29.37
CA GLN A 67 1.40 1.55 -29.16
C GLN A 67 -0.04 1.65 -29.70
N LEU A 68 -0.73 2.77 -29.47
CA LEU A 68 -2.05 3.03 -30.07
C LEU A 68 -2.00 3.05 -31.61
N GLU A 69 -0.95 3.62 -32.18
CA GLU A 69 -0.78 3.65 -33.64
C GLU A 69 -0.56 2.25 -34.21
N ILE A 70 0.27 1.42 -33.55
CA ILE A 70 0.48 0.01 -33.91
C ILE A 70 -0.83 -0.78 -33.81
N GLU A 71 -1.55 -0.67 -32.70
CA GLU A 71 -2.82 -1.37 -32.47
C GLU A 71 -3.88 -0.98 -33.51
N SER A 72 -3.90 0.28 -33.96
CA SER A 72 -4.83 0.76 -34.99
C SER A 72 -4.53 0.23 -36.40
N LEU A 73 -3.26 -0.03 -36.70
CA LEU A 73 -2.80 -0.50 -38.01
C LEU A 73 -2.69 -2.03 -38.10
N SER A 74 -2.64 -2.70 -36.95
CA SER A 74 -2.46 -4.16 -36.87
C SER A 74 -3.79 -4.89 -37.03
N PRO A 75 -3.82 -6.05 -37.70
CA PRO A 75 -5.03 -6.86 -37.78
C PRO A 75 -5.33 -7.58 -36.45
N ASP A 76 -6.62 -7.86 -36.22
CA ASP A 76 -7.16 -8.39 -34.95
C ASP A 76 -6.46 -9.68 -34.47
N ASP A 77 -5.93 -10.50 -35.38
CA ASP A 77 -5.28 -11.78 -35.08
C ASP A 77 -3.91 -11.62 -34.38
N VAL A 78 -3.29 -10.44 -34.49
CA VAL A 78 -1.96 -10.15 -33.90
C VAL A 78 -2.07 -9.26 -32.66
N LEU A 79 -3.26 -8.69 -32.40
CA LEU A 79 -3.49 -7.68 -31.38
C LEU A 79 -3.22 -8.17 -29.95
N GLU A 80 -3.48 -9.44 -29.67
CA GLU A 80 -3.23 -10.06 -28.36
C GLU A 80 -1.73 -9.95 -27.97
N GLY A 81 -0.81 -10.21 -28.90
CA GLY A 81 0.62 -10.09 -28.63
C GLY A 81 1.05 -8.64 -28.38
N HIS A 82 0.39 -7.67 -28.98
CA HIS A 82 0.64 -6.26 -28.73
C HIS A 82 0.15 -5.83 -27.33
N TYR A 83 -0.94 -6.42 -26.83
CA TYR A 83 -1.40 -6.19 -25.46
C TYR A 83 -0.45 -6.79 -24.42
N GLU A 84 0.09 -7.98 -24.65
CA GLU A 84 1.10 -8.57 -23.76
C GLU A 84 2.35 -7.66 -23.66
N GLU A 85 2.84 -7.14 -24.78
CA GLU A 85 3.98 -6.21 -24.78
C GLU A 85 3.69 -4.90 -24.04
N ARG A 86 2.44 -4.41 -24.12
CA ARG A 86 1.99 -3.22 -23.38
C ARG A 86 1.98 -3.47 -21.88
N ASP A 87 1.47 -4.61 -21.46
CA ASP A 87 1.42 -5.00 -20.05
C ASP A 87 2.84 -5.13 -19.47
N GLU A 88 3.76 -5.79 -20.19
CA GLU A 88 5.16 -5.91 -19.77
C GLU A 88 5.84 -4.54 -19.59
N PHE A 89 5.62 -3.62 -20.54
CA PHE A 89 6.16 -2.27 -20.46
C PHE A 89 5.58 -1.51 -19.27
N THR A 90 4.25 -1.57 -19.10
CA THR A 90 3.49 -0.87 -18.05
C THR A 90 3.88 -1.36 -16.67
N ASP A 91 3.98 -2.68 -16.47
CA ASP A 91 4.42 -3.28 -15.21
C ASP A 91 5.84 -2.84 -14.84
N LYS A 92 6.73 -2.82 -15.83
CA LYS A 92 8.10 -2.34 -15.63
C LYS A 92 8.10 -0.86 -15.26
N TYR A 93 7.41 -0.01 -16.02
CA TYR A 93 7.28 1.42 -15.72
C TYR A 93 6.75 1.65 -14.30
N ASN A 94 5.60 1.06 -13.95
CA ASN A 94 4.93 1.24 -12.66
C ASN A 94 5.81 0.81 -11.50
N LYS A 95 6.47 -0.35 -11.63
CA LYS A 95 7.39 -0.87 -10.62
C LYS A 95 8.51 0.13 -10.31
N TYR A 96 9.19 0.63 -11.34
CA TYR A 96 10.33 1.52 -11.15
C TYR A 96 9.93 2.96 -10.82
N TYR A 97 8.76 3.42 -11.27
CA TYR A 97 8.17 4.68 -10.84
C TYR A 97 7.90 4.67 -9.32
N ALA A 98 7.22 3.63 -8.84
CA ALA A 98 6.89 3.50 -7.42
C ALA A 98 8.14 3.39 -6.53
N ILE A 99 9.13 2.60 -6.96
CA ILE A 99 10.42 2.46 -6.28
C ILE A 99 11.12 3.82 -6.20
N THR A 100 11.23 4.54 -7.32
CA THR A 100 11.89 5.85 -7.41
C THR A 100 11.19 6.88 -6.53
N LYS A 101 9.87 6.98 -6.62
CA LYS A 101 9.08 7.93 -5.84
C LYS A 101 9.16 7.66 -4.34
N LYS A 102 9.23 6.38 -3.94
CA LYS A 102 9.46 5.99 -2.55
C LYS A 102 10.82 6.47 -2.03
N MET A 103 11.88 6.32 -2.83
CA MET A 103 13.23 6.78 -2.48
C MET A 103 13.28 8.30 -2.29
N LEU A 104 12.68 9.05 -3.21
CA LEU A 104 12.65 10.52 -3.14
C LEU A 104 11.84 11.02 -1.93
N ASN A 105 10.67 10.42 -1.68
CA ASN A 105 9.81 10.83 -0.56
C ASN A 105 10.43 10.51 0.82
N ALA A 106 11.26 9.48 0.92
CA ALA A 106 11.92 9.12 2.18
C ALA A 106 12.89 10.23 2.63
N ASN A 107 13.65 10.83 1.70
CA ASN A 107 14.56 11.94 2.03
C ASN A 107 13.79 13.19 2.48
N VAL A 108 12.65 13.47 1.86
CA VAL A 108 11.79 14.60 2.25
C VAL A 108 11.23 14.39 3.66
N GLY A 109 10.88 13.16 4.02
CA GLY A 109 10.43 12.81 5.38
C GLY A 109 11.49 13.08 6.45
N ASP A 110 12.75 12.71 6.18
CA ASP A 110 13.86 12.96 7.10
C ASP A 110 14.19 14.46 7.20
N GLN A 111 14.15 15.21 6.08
CA GLN A 111 14.30 16.67 6.12
C GLN A 111 13.18 17.35 6.92
N ILE A 112 11.93 16.90 6.80
CA ILE A 112 10.80 17.44 7.58
C ILE A 112 10.96 17.14 9.08
N LEU A 113 11.36 15.92 9.47
CA LEU A 113 11.60 15.56 10.87
C LEU A 113 12.79 16.32 11.48
N ASN A 114 13.85 16.53 10.69
CA ASN A 114 15.04 17.28 11.13
C ASN A 114 14.73 18.79 11.27
N ASN A 115 13.95 19.36 10.34
CA ASN A 115 13.49 20.74 10.41
C ASN A 115 12.48 20.98 11.55
N LYS A 116 11.61 20.00 11.84
CA LYS A 116 10.69 20.06 12.99
C LYS A 116 11.40 19.95 14.34
N SER A 117 12.58 19.32 14.36
CA SER A 117 13.44 19.24 15.56
C SER A 117 14.21 20.54 15.81
N ARG A 118 14.54 21.31 14.76
CA ARG A 118 15.18 22.64 14.86
C ARG A 118 14.20 23.79 15.07
N SER A 119 12.94 23.65 14.63
CA SER A 119 11.91 24.67 14.79
C SER A 119 11.09 24.46 16.07
N ARG A 120 11.77 24.63 17.23
CA ARG A 120 11.12 24.90 18.53
C ARG A 120 11.22 26.38 18.91
N SER A 121 11.25 27.25 17.92
CA SER A 121 11.10 28.69 18.13
C SER A 121 10.50 29.36 16.91
N CYS A 122 9.45 30.12 17.19
CA CYS A 122 8.87 31.17 16.35
C CYS A 122 7.76 30.76 15.38
N SER A 123 6.58 31.31 15.67
CA SER A 123 5.36 31.33 14.88
C SER A 123 5.56 32.04 13.55
N SER A 124 5.29 31.36 12.43
CA SER A 124 4.99 32.04 11.17
C SER A 124 3.93 31.26 10.40
N SER A 125 2.79 31.92 10.21
CA SER A 125 1.59 31.44 9.56
C SER A 125 1.71 31.51 8.04
N THR A 126 1.70 30.37 7.35
CA THR A 126 1.54 30.33 5.88
C THR A 126 0.54 29.25 5.46
N ILE A 127 -0.29 29.66 4.50
CA ILE A 127 -1.57 29.07 4.05
C ILE A 127 -1.46 27.62 3.54
N GLU A 128 -0.27 27.12 3.21
CA GLU A 128 -0.07 25.72 2.80
C GLU A 128 -0.30 24.71 3.94
N SER A 129 -0.14 25.14 5.19
CA SER A 129 -0.47 24.32 6.36
C SER A 129 -1.98 24.03 6.46
N ARG A 130 -2.84 24.88 5.89
CA ARG A 130 -4.30 24.79 6.00
C ARG A 130 -4.88 23.66 5.14
N ILE A 131 -4.33 23.42 3.95
CA ILE A 131 -4.86 22.42 3.01
C ILE A 131 -4.47 21.01 3.46
N LEU A 132 -3.23 20.79 3.90
CA LEU A 132 -2.81 19.48 4.41
C LEU A 132 -3.43 19.16 5.77
N GLU A 133 -3.62 20.16 6.63
CA GLU A 133 -4.33 19.97 7.90
C GLU A 133 -5.81 19.68 7.69
N THR A 134 -6.49 20.34 6.74
CA THR A 134 -7.91 20.07 6.47
C THR A 134 -8.14 18.71 5.83
N VAL A 135 -7.30 18.26 4.89
CA VAL A 135 -7.44 16.93 4.28
C VAL A 135 -7.12 15.83 5.29
N GLY A 136 -6.09 16.02 6.13
CA GLY A 136 -5.77 15.10 7.23
C GLY A 136 -6.86 15.05 8.30
N GLN A 137 -7.41 16.20 8.71
CA GLN A 137 -8.54 16.27 9.63
C GLN A 137 -9.83 15.72 9.01
N TYR A 138 -10.08 15.96 7.73
CA TYR A 138 -11.25 15.46 7.01
C TYR A 138 -11.20 13.93 6.86
N LEU A 139 -10.05 13.37 6.45
CA LEU A 139 -9.85 11.92 6.42
C LEU A 139 -9.89 11.31 7.82
N ASN A 140 -9.32 11.95 8.85
CA ASN A 140 -9.45 11.47 10.22
C ASN A 140 -10.89 11.53 10.74
N ASN A 141 -11.68 12.53 10.34
CA ASN A 141 -13.09 12.64 10.69
C ASN A 141 -13.96 11.64 9.93
N LEU A 142 -13.66 11.35 8.66
CA LEU A 142 -14.29 10.28 7.87
C LEU A 142 -13.89 8.89 8.38
N GLN A 143 -12.63 8.71 8.77
CA GLN A 143 -12.09 7.49 9.37
C GLN A 143 -12.14 7.52 10.89
N GLN A 144 -13.00 8.36 11.49
CA GLN A 144 -13.31 8.21 12.91
C GLN A 144 -13.98 6.85 13.07
N ARG A 145 -13.17 5.87 13.47
CA ARG A 145 -13.68 4.61 14.01
C ARG A 145 -14.64 5.02 15.11
N HIS A 146 -15.92 4.76 14.89
CA HIS A 146 -16.92 4.87 15.94
C HIS A 146 -16.45 3.95 17.07
N LYS A 147 -15.77 4.55 18.04
CA LYS A 147 -15.44 3.91 19.31
C LYS A 147 -16.79 3.51 19.86
N TRP A 148 -17.00 2.22 20.11
CA TRP A 148 -18.25 1.69 20.64
C TRP A 148 -18.69 2.57 21.83
N LYS A 149 -19.66 3.47 21.61
CA LYS A 149 -20.09 4.47 22.61
C LYS A 149 -21.09 3.88 23.61
N ASN A 150 -21.65 2.72 23.29
CA ASN A 150 -22.61 2.03 24.13
C ASN A 150 -21.93 0.85 24.81
N PRO A 151 -22.07 0.68 26.14
CA PRO A 151 -21.70 -0.56 26.80
C PRO A 151 -22.55 -1.68 26.18
N LYS A 152 -21.90 -2.56 25.41
CA LYS A 152 -22.52 -3.78 24.93
C LYS A 152 -22.76 -4.74 26.08
N GLN A 153 -23.76 -5.61 25.92
CA GLN A 153 -24.05 -6.67 26.86
C GLN A 153 -22.77 -7.49 27.15
N PRO A 154 -22.58 -7.94 28.40
CA PRO A 154 -21.45 -8.80 28.75
C PRO A 154 -21.51 -10.09 27.92
N ILE A 155 -20.36 -10.55 27.42
CA ILE A 155 -20.30 -11.84 26.73
C ILE A 155 -20.68 -12.92 27.73
N THR A 156 -21.56 -13.82 27.31
CA THR A 156 -22.00 -14.95 28.11
C THR A 156 -21.23 -16.21 27.73
N ILE A 157 -21.23 -17.18 28.64
CA ILE A 157 -20.67 -18.50 28.36
C ILE A 157 -21.48 -19.12 27.23
N GLY A 158 -20.77 -19.63 26.22
CA GLY A 158 -21.38 -20.29 25.06
C GLY A 158 -21.58 -19.40 23.83
N THR A 159 -21.29 -18.10 23.90
CA THR A 159 -21.28 -17.21 22.72
C THR A 159 -20.23 -17.66 21.70
N LEU A 160 -20.58 -17.60 20.42
CA LEU A 160 -19.66 -17.85 19.32
C LEU A 160 -18.86 -16.59 19.00
N VAL A 161 -17.54 -16.73 18.92
CA VAL A 161 -16.61 -15.63 18.69
C VAL A 161 -15.61 -15.98 17.61
N LEU A 162 -15.18 -14.95 16.87
CA LEU A 162 -14.10 -15.03 15.89
C LEU A 162 -12.79 -14.60 16.52
N LEU A 163 -11.77 -15.43 16.32
CA LEU A 163 -10.43 -15.30 16.84
C LEU A 163 -9.52 -14.71 15.75
N LYS A 164 -9.03 -13.50 15.98
CA LYS A 164 -8.01 -12.87 15.13
C LYS A 164 -6.63 -13.07 15.76
N SER A 165 -5.90 -14.08 15.32
CA SER A 165 -4.49 -14.30 15.69
C SER A 165 -3.74 -14.93 14.52
N GLU A 166 -2.57 -14.39 14.22
CA GLU A 166 -1.61 -14.82 13.18
C GLU A 166 -2.00 -14.47 11.74
N PRO A 167 -1.00 -14.36 10.82
CA PRO A 167 -1.23 -14.00 9.42
C PRO A 167 -1.88 -15.17 8.68
N LEU A 168 -3.17 -15.41 8.94
CA LEU A 168 -4.00 -16.26 8.11
C LEU A 168 -4.28 -15.51 6.79
N PRO A 169 -4.33 -16.22 5.65
CA PRO A 169 -4.74 -15.61 4.39
C PRO A 169 -6.07 -14.87 4.53
N PRO A 170 -6.33 -13.79 3.77
CA PRO A 170 -7.48 -12.87 3.95
C PRO A 170 -8.92 -13.44 3.98
N ALA A 171 -9.12 -14.77 3.99
CA ALA A 171 -10.42 -15.42 4.04
C ALA A 171 -10.55 -16.53 5.11
N HIS A 172 -9.51 -16.78 5.92
CA HIS A 172 -9.52 -17.83 6.94
C HIS A 172 -9.65 -17.24 8.35
N TRP A 173 -10.85 -17.32 8.92
CA TRP A 173 -11.11 -16.91 10.30
C TRP A 173 -11.31 -18.12 11.20
N LEU A 174 -10.69 -18.09 12.39
CA LEU A 174 -10.89 -19.13 13.39
C LEU A 174 -12.15 -18.82 14.21
N VAL A 175 -13.11 -19.73 14.21
CA VAL A 175 -14.34 -19.64 15.04
C VAL A 175 -14.16 -20.47 16.30
N GLY A 176 -14.59 -19.94 17.45
CA GLY A 176 -14.59 -20.67 18.70
C GLY A 176 -15.74 -20.29 19.63
N LYS A 177 -16.00 -21.14 20.63
CA LYS A 177 -17.06 -20.96 21.63
C LYS A 177 -16.46 -20.53 22.96
N VAL A 178 -17.02 -19.49 23.59
CA VAL A 178 -16.58 -19.02 24.91
C VAL A 178 -16.90 -20.07 25.98
N VAL A 179 -15.91 -20.43 26.80
CA VAL A 179 -16.05 -21.42 27.89
C VAL A 179 -15.99 -20.73 29.26
N PRO A 180 -14.83 -20.46 29.91
CA PRO A 180 -14.81 -19.61 31.10
C PRO A 180 -14.59 -18.12 30.78
N LEU A 181 -15.26 -17.26 31.55
CA LEU A 181 -15.02 -15.82 31.62
C LEU A 181 -14.03 -15.53 32.75
N HIS A 182 -13.07 -14.64 32.52
CA HIS A 182 -12.13 -14.19 33.54
C HIS A 182 -12.40 -12.72 33.87
N PRO A 183 -13.25 -12.41 34.87
CA PRO A 183 -13.51 -11.04 35.30
C PRO A 183 -12.25 -10.44 35.92
N GLY A 184 -11.97 -9.18 35.60
CA GLY A 184 -10.90 -8.41 36.25
C GLY A 184 -11.31 -7.91 37.63
N THR A 185 -10.40 -7.20 38.31
CA THR A 185 -10.66 -6.54 39.60
C THR A 185 -11.82 -5.54 39.56
N ASP A 186 -12.13 -4.99 38.38
CA ASP A 186 -13.19 -4.00 38.18
C ASP A 186 -14.54 -4.66 37.79
N ASP A 187 -14.69 -5.98 37.91
CA ASP A 187 -15.81 -6.81 37.43
C ASP A 187 -16.05 -6.78 35.90
N ILE A 188 -15.16 -6.10 35.17
CA ILE A 188 -15.20 -6.05 33.71
C ILE A 188 -14.46 -7.25 33.14
N THR A 189 -15.19 -8.14 32.46
CA THR A 189 -14.60 -9.29 31.75
C THR A 189 -13.84 -8.81 30.50
N ARG A 190 -12.51 -8.87 30.57
CA ARG A 190 -11.62 -8.47 29.46
C ARG A 190 -11.00 -9.66 28.74
N VAL A 191 -10.94 -10.81 29.42
CA VAL A 191 -10.32 -12.04 28.93
C VAL A 191 -11.33 -13.18 29.03
N VAL A 192 -11.39 -14.00 27.99
CA VAL A 192 -12.24 -15.20 27.92
C VAL A 192 -11.40 -16.36 27.40
N SER A 193 -11.65 -17.58 27.88
CA SER A 193 -11.07 -18.77 27.23
C SER A 193 -12.05 -19.34 26.22
N VAL A 194 -11.55 -19.61 25.02
CA VAL A 194 -12.34 -19.99 23.86
C VAL A 194 -11.93 -21.39 23.42
N LYS A 195 -12.91 -22.27 23.23
CA LYS A 195 -12.73 -23.61 22.68
C LYS A 195 -12.93 -23.57 21.15
N THR A 196 -11.91 -24.00 20.43
CA THR A 196 -11.93 -24.09 18.95
C THR A 196 -12.21 -25.54 18.51
N ASN A 197 -12.67 -25.77 17.28
CA ASN A 197 -12.89 -27.12 16.72
C ASN A 197 -11.65 -28.04 16.75
N LYS A 198 -10.44 -27.49 16.91
CA LYS A 198 -9.20 -28.26 17.09
C LYS A 198 -8.96 -28.71 18.56
N ASP A 199 -10.00 -28.67 19.39
CA ASP A 199 -9.97 -28.93 20.85
C ASP A 199 -8.97 -28.09 21.66
N GLN A 200 -8.44 -27.01 21.06
CA GLN A 200 -7.53 -26.08 21.74
C GLN A 200 -8.30 -25.00 22.49
N LEU A 201 -7.93 -24.80 23.76
CA LEU A 201 -8.34 -23.66 24.58
C LEU A 201 -7.37 -22.50 24.36
N ARG A 202 -7.90 -21.32 24.01
CA ARG A 202 -7.11 -20.09 23.82
C ARG A 202 -7.67 -18.95 24.66
N ASN A 203 -6.79 -18.15 25.26
CA ASN A 203 -7.18 -16.93 25.95
C ASN A 203 -7.28 -15.78 24.94
N ALA A 204 -8.41 -15.09 24.95
CA ALA A 204 -8.70 -14.02 24.01
C ALA A 204 -9.22 -12.79 24.76
N SER A 205 -8.89 -11.59 24.26
CA SER A 205 -9.19 -10.33 24.95
C SER A 205 -10.01 -9.35 24.10
N LYS A 206 -10.81 -8.52 24.79
CA LYS A 206 -11.63 -7.47 24.16
C LYS A 206 -10.90 -6.16 23.87
N ARG A 207 -9.66 -5.95 24.33
CA ARG A 207 -8.98 -4.64 24.29
C ARG A 207 -7.66 -4.70 23.51
N HIS A 208 -7.49 -3.80 22.54
CA HIS A 208 -6.21 -3.48 21.87
C HIS A 208 -5.36 -2.59 22.81
N PRO A 209 -4.00 -2.54 22.76
CA PRO A 209 -3.07 -2.98 21.71
C PRO A 209 -1.87 -3.85 22.18
N PHE A 210 -1.10 -4.34 21.18
CA PHE A 210 0.23 -5.00 21.28
C PHE A 210 0.30 -6.44 21.83
N VAL A 211 0.29 -7.38 20.86
CA VAL A 211 0.92 -8.71 20.79
C VAL A 211 0.83 -9.66 22.00
N GLN A 212 0.33 -10.88 21.67
CA GLN A 212 0.09 -12.09 22.50
C GLN A 212 -1.26 -12.24 23.20
N ALA A 213 -2.32 -11.55 22.73
CA ALA A 213 -3.69 -11.93 23.07
C ALA A 213 -4.64 -11.76 21.88
N THR A 214 -5.33 -12.83 21.49
CA THR A 214 -6.27 -12.88 20.37
C THR A 214 -7.41 -11.88 20.55
N GLN A 215 -7.73 -11.09 19.52
CA GLN A 215 -8.90 -10.18 19.56
C GLN A 215 -10.19 -10.97 19.29
N ILE A 216 -11.24 -10.74 20.09
CA ILE A 216 -12.56 -11.37 19.90
C ILE A 216 -13.56 -10.44 19.20
N PHE A 217 -14.30 -11.02 18.25
CA PHE A 217 -15.47 -10.40 17.63
C PHE A 217 -16.67 -11.34 17.76
N GLU A 218 -17.84 -10.80 18.08
CA GLU A 218 -19.10 -11.57 18.09
C GLU A 218 -19.61 -11.73 16.65
N ILE A 219 -20.12 -12.90 16.28
CA ILE A 219 -20.51 -13.17 14.88
C ILE A 219 -21.67 -12.26 14.43
N ASP A 220 -22.59 -11.95 15.35
CA ASP A 220 -23.75 -11.09 15.07
C ASP A 220 -23.39 -9.65 14.72
N ASP A 221 -22.14 -9.24 15.04
CA ASP A 221 -21.62 -7.90 14.73
C ASP A 221 -21.13 -7.74 13.29
N ILE A 222 -20.92 -8.84 12.57
CA ILE A 222 -20.33 -8.82 11.21
C ILE A 222 -21.40 -8.70 10.13
N TRP A 223 -22.59 -9.23 10.39
CA TRP A 223 -23.69 -9.28 9.42
C TRP A 223 -24.62 -8.06 9.48
N ASN A 224 -24.57 -7.25 10.53
CA ASN A 224 -25.39 -6.05 10.71
C ASN A 224 -24.64 -4.76 10.31
N ARG A 225 -23.94 -4.77 9.18
CA ARG A 225 -23.16 -3.63 8.68
C ARG A 225 -23.65 -3.16 7.32
#